data_AF-A0A2D4K7G0-F1
#
_entry.id   AF-A0A2D4K7G0-F1
#
_cell.length_a   1.000
_cell.length_b   1.000
_cell.length_c   1.000
_cell.angle_alpha   90.00
_cell.angle_beta   90.00
_cell.angle_gamma   90.00
#
_symmetry.space_group_name_H-M   'P 1'
#
loop_
_entity.id
_entity.type
_entity.pdbx_description
1 polymer ?
#
loop_
_entity_poly.entity_id
_entity_poly.type
_entity_poly.pdbx_seq_one_letter_code
_entity_poly.pdbx_strand_id
1 'polypeptide(L)'
;TEVAMKIQYPGIAQSIQSDVDNLLSVLRMSTMFPAGLFADNTLQVLQKELERECDYEREASSTKRFRQLLEGDPFFEVPEVVDELSTRRVLSMELVGGVPLDQCQELDQEARNEICSQILRLCLRELFEFRFMQTDPNWANFFYNAERRKVTLLDFGASRDFRKEFTTSM
;
A
#
# COMPACT_ATOMS: atom_id res chain seq x y z
N THR A 1 0.46 24.83 0.13
CA THR A 1 1.06 23.50 -0.05
C THR A 1 0.37 22.81 -1.18
N GLU A 2 1.12 22.19 -2.09
CA GLU A 2 0.53 21.37 -3.15
C GLU A 2 0.14 20.01 -2.58
N VAL A 3 -0.96 19.44 -3.07
CA VAL A 3 -1.54 18.18 -2.54
C VAL A 3 -1.82 17.20 -3.66
N ALA A 4 -1.65 15.91 -3.37
CA ALA A 4 -2.13 14.81 -4.19
C ALA A 4 -3.47 14.30 -3.61
N MET A 5 -4.48 14.12 -4.47
CA MET A 5 -5.81 13.67 -4.07
C MET A 5 -6.15 12.33 -4.74
N LYS A 6 -6.27 11.26 -3.94
CA LYS A 6 -6.79 9.96 -4.36
C LYS A 6 -8.31 9.99 -4.20
N ILE A 7 -9.06 9.89 -5.31
CA ILE A 7 -10.52 10.02 -5.34
C ILE A 7 -11.13 8.68 -5.79
N GLN A 8 -12.04 8.13 -4.99
CA GLN A 8 -12.76 6.92 -5.36
C GLN A 8 -13.77 7.17 -6.49
N TYR A 9 -13.92 6.21 -7.38
CA TYR A 9 -14.98 6.24 -8.38
C TYR A 9 -16.36 6.26 -7.71
N PRO A 10 -17.31 7.10 -8.18
CA PRO A 10 -18.65 7.15 -7.63
C PRO A 10 -19.33 5.79 -7.72
N GLY A 11 -19.92 5.32 -6.62
CA GLY A 11 -20.70 4.08 -6.61
C GLY A 11 -19.90 2.81 -6.30
N ILE A 12 -18.56 2.87 -6.25
CA ILE A 12 -17.72 1.66 -6.15
C ILE A 12 -17.98 0.85 -4.88
N ALA A 13 -18.17 1.53 -3.74
CA ALA A 13 -18.50 0.88 -2.47
C ALA A 13 -19.90 0.24 -2.47
N GLN A 14 -20.83 0.78 -3.26
CA GLN A 14 -22.18 0.23 -3.41
C GLN A 14 -22.24 -0.93 -4.43
N SER A 15 -21.29 -0.97 -5.37
CA SER A 15 -21.23 -1.99 -6.43
C SER A 15 -20.36 -3.19 -6.09
N ILE A 16 -19.65 -3.22 -4.95
CA ILE A 16 -18.72 -4.30 -4.58
C ILE A 16 -19.32 -5.69 -4.82
N GLN A 17 -20.55 -5.93 -4.38
CA GLN A 17 -21.22 -7.23 -4.58
C GLN A 17 -21.39 -7.56 -6.06
N SER A 18 -21.86 -6.61 -6.86
CA SER A 18 -22.03 -6.77 -8.30
C SER A 18 -20.69 -6.93 -9.04
N ASP A 19 -19.65 -6.22 -8.60
CA ASP A 19 -18.31 -6.30 -9.19
C ASP A 19 -17.67 -7.67 -8.91
N VAL A 20 -17.85 -8.20 -7.70
CA VAL A 20 -17.48 -9.59 -7.36
C VAL A 20 -18.24 -10.57 -8.25
N ASP A 21 -19.57 -10.46 -8.36
CA ASP A 21 -20.38 -11.37 -9.18
C ASP A 21 -20.01 -11.33 -10.67
N ASN A 22 -19.69 -10.14 -11.20
CA ASN A 22 -19.22 -9.95 -12.57
C ASN A 22 -17.84 -10.59 -12.79
N LEU A 23 -16.87 -10.34 -11.91
CA LEU A 23 -15.55 -10.97 -11.95
C LEU A 23 -15.65 -12.49 -11.96
N LEU A 24 -16.47 -13.06 -11.08
CA LEU A 24 -16.70 -14.50 -11.02
C LEU A 24 -17.26 -15.06 -12.33
N SER A 25 -18.21 -14.34 -12.94
CA SER A 25 -18.80 -14.73 -14.21
C SER A 25 -17.74 -14.82 -15.32
N VAL A 26 -16.87 -13.81 -15.41
CA VAL A 26 -15.75 -13.80 -16.37
C VAL A 26 -14.77 -14.94 -16.10
N LEU A 27 -14.39 -15.15 -14.84
CA LEU A 27 -13.43 -16.19 -14.46
C LEU A 27 -13.95 -17.60 -14.76
N ARG A 28 -15.25 -17.86 -14.54
CA ARG A 28 -15.91 -19.14 -14.89
C ARG A 28 -15.96 -19.39 -16.40
N MET A 29 -16.00 -18.34 -17.22
CA MET A 29 -15.96 -18.45 -18.67
C MET A 29 -14.54 -18.71 -19.20
N SER A 30 -13.51 -18.41 -18.42
CA SER A 30 -12.11 -18.67 -18.79
C SER A 30 -11.71 -20.13 -18.50
N THR A 31 -11.03 -20.78 -19.44
CA THR A 31 -10.60 -22.18 -19.34
C THR A 31 -9.37 -22.41 -18.45
N MET A 32 -8.83 -21.36 -17.82
CA MET A 32 -7.63 -21.42 -16.96
C MET A 32 -7.93 -21.74 -15.47
N PHE A 33 -9.16 -22.12 -15.13
CA PHE A 33 -9.57 -22.26 -13.72
C PHE A 33 -9.34 -23.67 -13.15
N PRO A 34 -8.55 -23.83 -12.06
CA PRO A 34 -8.44 -25.10 -11.35
C PRO A 34 -9.76 -25.45 -10.66
N ALA A 35 -10.26 -26.66 -10.89
CA ALA A 35 -11.42 -27.18 -10.16
C ALA A 35 -11.12 -27.23 -8.65
N GLY A 36 -11.80 -26.41 -7.85
CA GLY A 36 -11.65 -26.37 -6.38
C GLY A 36 -11.36 -24.99 -5.77
N LEU A 37 -11.08 -23.96 -6.57
CA LEU A 37 -10.73 -22.61 -6.08
C LEU A 37 -11.92 -21.80 -5.52
N PHE A 38 -13.15 -22.24 -5.79
CA PHE A 38 -14.40 -21.65 -5.27
C PHE A 38 -14.93 -22.44 -4.06
N ALA A 39 -14.20 -22.39 -2.95
CA ALA A 39 -14.86 -22.50 -1.66
C ALA A 39 -15.42 -21.12 -1.32
N ASP A 40 -16.59 -21.04 -0.67
CA ASP A 40 -17.23 -19.77 -0.23
C ASP A 40 -16.24 -18.84 0.52
N ASN A 41 -15.22 -19.41 1.14
CA ASN A 41 -14.11 -18.70 1.79
C ASN A 41 -13.34 -17.76 0.84
N THR A 42 -13.05 -18.15 -0.40
CA THR A 42 -12.31 -17.29 -1.35
C THR A 42 -13.12 -16.04 -1.72
N LEU A 43 -14.44 -16.19 -1.85
CA LEU A 43 -15.35 -15.09 -2.15
C LEU A 43 -15.43 -14.08 -1.02
N GLN A 44 -15.56 -14.58 0.21
CA GLN A 44 -15.57 -13.74 1.41
C GLN A 44 -14.26 -12.97 1.58
N VAL A 45 -13.12 -13.58 1.25
CA VAL A 45 -11.82 -12.90 1.26
C VAL A 45 -11.79 -11.80 0.21
N LEU A 46 -12.19 -12.07 -1.04
CA LEU A 46 -12.19 -11.09 -2.11
C LEU A 46 -13.07 -9.88 -1.79
N GLN A 47 -14.31 -10.13 -1.34
CA GLN A 47 -15.24 -9.06 -0.94
C GLN A 47 -14.65 -8.19 0.17
N LYS A 48 -14.05 -8.82 1.18
CA LYS A 48 -13.43 -8.11 2.30
C LYS A 48 -12.21 -7.28 1.88
N GLU A 49 -11.43 -7.73 0.92
CA GLU A 49 -10.31 -6.95 0.40
C GLU A 49 -10.81 -5.74 -0.42
N LEU A 50 -11.84 -5.90 -1.27
CA LEU A 50 -12.46 -4.77 -1.98
C LEU A 50 -13.08 -3.73 -1.03
N GLU A 51 -13.76 -4.18 0.02
CA GLU A 51 -14.29 -3.29 1.07
C GLU A 51 -13.17 -2.52 1.77
N ARG A 52 -12.02 -3.16 1.99
CA ARG A 52 -10.83 -2.54 2.60
C ARG A 52 -10.20 -1.50 1.68
N GLU A 53 -10.14 -1.75 0.38
CA GLU A 53 -9.65 -0.78 -0.62
C GLU A 53 -10.57 0.45 -0.72
N CYS A 54 -11.86 0.31 -0.38
CA CYS A 54 -12.82 1.40 -0.36
C CYS A 54 -12.81 2.22 0.94
N ASP A 55 -11.95 1.92 1.91
CA ASP A 55 -11.90 2.63 3.20
C ASP A 55 -10.66 3.54 3.29
N TYR A 56 -10.77 4.76 2.76
CA TYR A 56 -9.67 5.74 2.78
C TYR A 56 -9.43 6.37 4.15
N GLU A 57 -10.36 6.27 5.11
CA GLU A 57 -10.11 6.66 6.50
C GLU A 57 -9.11 5.70 7.16
N ARG A 58 -9.25 4.40 6.88
CA ARG A 58 -8.27 3.39 7.31
C ARG A 58 -6.90 3.62 6.67
N GLU A 59 -6.85 3.93 5.36
CA GLU A 59 -5.60 4.25 4.67
C GLU A 59 -4.95 5.51 5.30
N ALA A 60 -5.70 6.60 5.49
CA ALA A 60 -5.24 7.82 6.15
C ALA A 60 -4.64 7.55 7.55
N SER A 61 -5.32 6.75 8.37
CA SER A 61 -4.83 6.36 9.69
C SER A 61 -3.53 5.55 9.61
N SER A 62 -3.39 4.69 8.60
CA SER A 62 -2.20 3.88 8.38
C SER A 62 -1.02 4.74 7.94
N THR A 63 -1.25 5.69 7.02
CA THR A 63 -0.26 6.69 6.59
C THR A 63 0.27 7.49 7.76
N LYS A 64 -0.61 8.02 8.63
CA LYS A 64 -0.20 8.77 9.83
C LYS A 64 0.64 7.94 10.79
N ARG A 65 0.26 6.66 10.99
CA ARG A 65 1.02 5.74 11.84
C ARG A 65 2.42 5.47 11.26
N PHE A 66 2.52 5.23 9.94
CA PHE A 66 3.82 5.05 9.29
C PHE A 66 4.67 6.32 9.34
N ARG A 67 4.09 7.50 9.17
CA ARG A 67 4.80 8.79 9.34
C ARG A 67 5.41 8.93 10.73
N GLN A 68 4.68 8.53 11.78
CA GLN A 68 5.22 8.52 13.15
C GLN A 68 6.31 7.47 13.35
N LEU A 69 6.13 6.24 12.83
CA LEU A 69 7.13 5.16 12.96
C LEU A 69 8.44 5.45 12.21
N LEU A 70 8.36 6.24 11.16
CA LEU A 70 9.50 6.69 10.34
C LEU A 70 9.94 8.12 10.66
N GLU A 71 9.44 8.71 11.74
CA GLU A 71 9.84 10.04 12.16
C GLU A 71 11.36 10.09 12.42
N GLY A 72 12.04 11.03 11.75
CA GLY A 72 13.49 11.17 11.85
C GLY A 72 14.31 10.12 11.08
N ASP A 73 13.69 9.21 10.31
CA ASP A 73 14.44 8.29 9.46
C ASP A 73 15.22 9.08 8.38
N PRO A 74 16.52 8.82 8.20
CA PRO A 74 17.35 9.58 7.28
C PRO A 74 17.03 9.29 5.81
N PHE A 75 16.44 8.13 5.51
CA PHE A 75 16.24 7.66 4.13
C PHE A 75 14.76 7.61 3.74
N PHE A 76 13.88 7.25 4.66
CA PHE A 76 12.44 7.15 4.39
C PHE A 76 11.67 8.37 4.86
N GLU A 77 10.64 8.74 4.11
CA GLU A 77 9.63 9.70 4.55
C GLU A 77 8.23 9.29 4.08
N VAL A 78 7.23 9.83 4.74
CA VAL A 78 5.81 9.57 4.47
C VAL A 78 5.12 10.92 4.42
N PRO A 79 4.33 11.27 3.40
CA PRO A 79 3.71 12.58 3.27
C PRO A 79 2.69 12.82 4.40
N GLU A 80 2.44 14.09 4.70
CA GLU A 80 1.39 14.46 5.64
C GLU A 80 0.01 14.27 5.02
N VAL A 81 -0.92 13.69 5.78
CA VAL A 81 -2.33 13.62 5.40
C VAL A 81 -2.99 14.96 5.70
N VAL A 82 -3.70 15.52 4.73
CA VAL A 82 -4.47 16.75 4.87
C VAL A 82 -5.89 16.38 5.30
N ASP A 83 -6.14 16.43 6.60
CA ASP A 83 -7.40 15.97 7.20
C ASP A 83 -8.62 16.76 6.72
N GLU A 84 -8.47 18.06 6.50
CA GLU A 84 -9.56 18.94 6.04
C GLU A 84 -10.04 18.60 4.63
N LEU A 85 -9.20 17.92 3.85
CA LEU A 85 -9.47 17.49 2.47
C LEU A 85 -9.62 15.97 2.36
N SER A 86 -9.68 15.26 3.48
CA SER A 86 -9.79 13.79 3.52
C SER A 86 -11.14 13.36 4.06
N THR A 87 -11.70 12.31 3.46
CA THR A 87 -12.98 11.70 3.82
C THR A 87 -12.90 10.20 3.55
N ARG A 88 -13.94 9.45 3.89
CA ARG A 88 -14.05 8.03 3.51
C ARG A 88 -13.83 7.71 2.02
N ARG A 89 -14.02 8.68 1.11
CA ARG A 89 -13.92 8.50 -0.36
C ARG A 89 -12.83 9.32 -1.03
N VAL A 90 -12.14 10.18 -0.28
CA VAL A 90 -11.10 11.06 -0.79
C VAL A 90 -9.95 11.05 0.21
N LEU A 91 -8.75 10.71 -0.25
CA LEU A 91 -7.54 10.79 0.57
C LEU A 91 -6.64 11.88 -0.02
N SER A 92 -6.34 12.89 0.79
CA SER A 92 -5.48 14.00 0.39
C SER A 92 -4.19 13.98 1.20
N MET A 93 -3.05 14.11 0.53
CA MET A 93 -1.73 14.14 1.16
C MET A 93 -0.80 15.15 0.50
N GLU A 94 0.29 15.53 1.15
CA GLU A 94 1.34 16.36 0.56
C GLU A 94 1.77 15.79 -0.81
N LEU A 95 1.88 16.67 -1.82
CA LEU A 95 2.41 16.27 -3.11
C LEU A 95 3.90 15.92 -2.97
N VAL A 96 4.27 14.75 -3.49
CA VAL A 96 5.65 14.27 -3.44
C VAL A 96 6.27 14.34 -4.83
N GLY A 97 7.57 14.65 -4.88
CA GLY A 97 8.38 14.59 -6.09
C GLY A 97 9.34 13.41 -6.04
N GLY A 98 9.74 12.92 -7.20
CA GLY A 98 10.67 11.81 -7.33
C GLY A 98 10.32 10.91 -8.50
N VAL A 99 11.07 9.83 -8.63
CA VAL A 99 10.85 8.80 -9.65
C VAL A 99 10.40 7.52 -8.94
N PRO A 100 9.36 6.83 -9.44
CA PRO A 100 8.97 5.52 -8.95
C PRO A 100 10.15 4.52 -8.91
N LEU A 101 10.21 3.67 -7.88
CA LEU A 101 11.32 2.73 -7.73
C LEU A 101 11.43 1.71 -8.87
N ASP A 102 10.31 1.33 -9.49
CA ASP A 102 10.29 0.44 -10.65
C ASP A 102 10.96 1.06 -11.90
N GLN A 103 11.13 2.38 -11.92
CA GLN A 103 11.80 3.16 -12.97
C GLN A 103 13.24 3.54 -12.59
N CYS A 104 13.73 3.13 -11.42
CA CYS A 104 15.08 3.45 -10.94
C CYS A 104 16.16 2.46 -11.44
N GLN A 105 15.87 1.70 -12.50
CA GLN A 105 16.78 0.71 -13.08
C GLN A 105 18.03 1.33 -13.70
N GLU A 106 17.92 2.56 -14.20
CA GLU A 106 19.01 3.30 -14.85
C GLU A 106 19.89 4.10 -13.86
N LEU A 107 19.58 4.08 -12.56
CA LEU A 107 20.45 4.66 -11.54
C LEU A 107 21.79 3.92 -11.48
N ASP A 108 22.82 4.60 -10.98
CA ASP A 108 24.11 3.97 -10.75
C ASP A 108 23.99 2.78 -9.76
N GLN A 109 24.97 1.87 -9.82
CA GLN A 109 24.95 0.66 -9.02
C GLN A 109 24.94 0.96 -7.51
N GLU A 110 25.60 2.03 -7.09
CA GLU A 110 25.73 2.40 -5.68
C GLU A 110 24.37 2.85 -5.10
N ALA A 111 23.66 3.72 -5.80
CA ALA A 111 22.33 4.18 -5.45
C ALA A 111 21.33 3.02 -5.44
N ARG A 112 21.37 2.13 -6.45
CA ARG A 112 20.50 0.93 -6.47
C ARG A 112 20.78 0.01 -5.28
N ASN A 113 22.05 -0.20 -4.93
CA ASN A 113 22.43 -0.99 -3.76
C ASN A 113 21.93 -0.36 -2.45
N GLU A 114 22.08 0.96 -2.31
CA GLU A 114 21.58 1.70 -1.15
C GLU A 114 20.06 1.56 -1.02
N ILE A 115 19.30 1.82 -2.09
CA ILE A 115 17.84 1.68 -2.10
C ILE A 115 17.42 0.26 -1.69
N CYS A 116 17.97 -0.78 -2.32
CA CYS A 116 17.63 -2.16 -2.00
C CYS A 116 17.98 -2.53 -0.56
N SER A 117 19.14 -2.09 -0.05
CA SER A 117 19.55 -2.32 1.33
C SER A 117 18.61 -1.64 2.32
N GLN A 118 18.19 -0.41 2.04
CA GLN A 118 17.26 0.34 2.88
C GLN A 118 15.85 -0.27 2.85
N ILE A 119 15.37 -0.72 1.69
CA ILE A 119 14.07 -1.41 1.57
C ILE A 119 14.07 -2.71 2.39
N LEU A 120 15.16 -3.49 2.34
CA LEU A 120 15.29 -4.67 3.18
C LEU A 120 15.30 -4.31 4.68
N ARG A 121 16.01 -3.24 5.07
CA ARG A 121 15.99 -2.73 6.44
C ARG A 121 14.57 -2.36 6.87
N LEU A 122 13.83 -1.64 6.03
CA LEU A 122 12.45 -1.26 6.31
C LEU A 122 11.56 -2.49 6.53
N CYS A 123 11.61 -3.47 5.62
CA CYS A 123 10.84 -4.71 5.73
C CYS A 123 11.11 -5.46 7.05
N LEU A 124 12.38 -5.54 7.47
CA LEU A 124 12.74 -6.14 8.76
C LEU A 124 12.17 -5.34 9.94
N ARG A 125 12.21 -4.00 9.89
CA ARG A 125 11.60 -3.15 10.93
C ARG A 125 10.08 -3.33 10.97
N GLU A 126 9.41 -3.34 9.81
CA GLU A 126 7.97 -3.57 9.72
C GLU A 126 7.53 -4.88 10.38
N LEU A 127 8.28 -5.96 10.13
CA LEU A 127 8.01 -7.29 10.69
C LEU A 127 8.32 -7.36 12.20
N PHE A 128 9.51 -6.94 12.61
CA PHE A 128 10.04 -7.27 13.94
C PHE A 128 9.96 -6.12 14.95
N GLU A 129 10.06 -4.87 14.49
CA GLU A 129 10.06 -3.67 15.33
C GLU A 129 8.66 -3.05 15.41
N PHE A 130 8.10 -2.65 14.27
CA PHE A 130 6.80 -1.98 14.18
C PHE A 130 5.66 -2.97 14.41
N ARG A 131 5.86 -4.22 13.98
CA ARG A 131 4.82 -5.25 13.85
C ARG A 131 3.60 -4.72 13.09
N PHE A 132 3.87 -3.87 12.12
CA PHE A 132 2.93 -3.19 11.26
C PHE A 132 3.61 -3.04 9.92
N MET A 133 3.08 -3.71 8.91
CA MET A 133 3.74 -3.84 7.61
C MET A 133 2.79 -3.44 6.50
N GLN A 134 3.31 -2.72 5.52
CA GLN A 134 2.67 -2.58 4.21
C GLN A 134 2.84 -3.91 3.46
N THR A 135 1.74 -4.65 3.24
CA THR A 135 1.82 -5.94 2.55
C THR A 135 1.69 -5.83 1.02
N ASP A 136 1.50 -4.63 0.48
CA ASP A 136 1.42 -4.40 -0.97
C ASP A 136 2.83 -4.40 -1.59
N PRO A 137 3.15 -5.34 -2.51
CA PRO A 137 4.44 -5.42 -3.18
C PRO A 137 4.64 -4.38 -4.30
N ASN A 138 3.73 -3.43 -4.48
CA ASN A 138 3.82 -2.47 -5.58
C ASN A 138 4.89 -1.39 -5.35
N TRP A 139 6.05 -1.58 -6.00
CA TRP A 139 7.17 -0.64 -5.94
C TRP A 139 6.89 0.72 -6.58
N ALA A 140 5.84 0.85 -7.40
CA ALA A 140 5.41 2.13 -7.95
C ALA A 140 4.88 3.10 -6.87
N ASN A 141 4.54 2.60 -5.68
CA ASN A 141 4.11 3.40 -4.53
C ASN A 141 5.28 3.97 -3.70
N PHE A 142 6.52 3.73 -4.14
CA PHE A 142 7.74 4.24 -3.53
C PHE A 142 8.44 5.19 -4.50
N PHE A 143 8.64 6.43 -4.08
CA PHE A 143 9.21 7.48 -4.92
C PHE A 143 10.58 7.89 -4.42
N TYR A 144 11.62 7.66 -5.23
CA TYR A 144 12.97 8.07 -4.92
C TYR A 144 13.25 9.49 -5.42
N ASN A 145 13.72 10.34 -4.51
CA ASN A 145 14.20 11.68 -4.80
C ASN A 145 15.74 11.68 -4.71
N ALA A 146 16.40 11.78 -5.86
CA ALA A 146 17.86 11.73 -5.94
C ALA A 146 18.56 12.95 -5.30
N GLU A 147 17.93 14.14 -5.35
CA GLU A 147 18.50 15.36 -4.76
C GLU A 147 18.56 15.28 -3.23
N ARG A 148 17.48 14.76 -2.62
CA ARG A 148 17.37 14.58 -1.17
C ARG A 148 17.93 13.24 -0.69
N ARG A 149 18.20 12.30 -1.62
CA ARG A 149 18.54 10.89 -1.37
C ARG A 149 17.55 10.22 -0.42
N LYS A 150 16.26 10.39 -0.69
CA LYS A 150 15.17 9.84 0.13
C LYS A 150 14.15 9.07 -0.70
N VAL A 151 13.51 8.09 -0.07
CA VAL A 151 12.36 7.37 -0.60
C VAL A 151 11.09 7.80 0.15
N THR A 152 10.09 8.24 -0.60
CA THR A 152 8.77 8.57 -0.07
C THR A 152 7.80 7.42 -0.30
N LEU A 153 7.10 6.99 0.75
CA LEU A 153 6.11 5.92 0.70
C LEU A 153 4.69 6.52 0.59
N LEU A 154 3.89 6.05 -0.36
CA LEU A 154 2.58 6.66 -0.68
C LEU A 154 1.34 5.80 -0.38
N ASP A 155 1.42 4.48 -0.49
CA ASP A 155 0.23 3.61 -0.38
C ASP A 155 0.32 2.72 0.86
N PHE A 156 -0.68 2.88 1.72
CA PHE A 156 -0.83 2.13 2.97
C PHE A 156 -2.18 1.41 3.07
N GLY A 157 -2.90 1.27 1.95
CA GLY A 157 -4.22 0.63 1.91
C GLY A 157 -4.16 -0.84 2.36
N ALA A 158 -3.04 -1.52 2.06
CA ALA A 158 -2.78 -2.90 2.44
C ALA A 158 -2.05 -3.05 3.78
N SER A 159 -1.93 -2.03 4.63
CA SER A 159 -1.18 -2.15 5.89
C SER A 159 -1.89 -3.06 6.91
N ARG A 160 -1.11 -3.93 7.57
CA ARG A 160 -1.61 -4.93 8.54
C ARG A 160 -0.75 -5.00 9.79
N ASP A 161 -1.40 -5.19 10.94
CA ASP A 161 -0.74 -5.54 12.20
C ASP A 161 -0.36 -7.03 12.24
N PHE A 162 0.81 -7.31 12.81
CA PHE A 162 1.31 -8.65 13.06
C PHE A 162 1.33 -8.93 14.56
N ARG A 163 0.73 -10.05 14.98
CA ARG A 163 0.76 -10.47 16.39
C ARG A 163 2.15 -10.99 16.74
N LYS A 164 2.55 -10.82 18.01
CA LYS A 164 3.84 -11.32 18.53
C LYS A 164 4.06 -12.80 18.19
N GLU A 165 3.02 -13.64 18.33
CA GLU A 165 3.11 -15.08 18.05
C GLU A 165 3.62 -15.41 16.63
N PHE A 166 3.28 -14.58 15.64
CA PHE A 166 3.70 -14.79 14.25
C PHE A 166 5.19 -14.45 14.03
N THR A 167 5.72 -13.49 14.79
CA THR A 167 7.11 -13.02 14.68
C THR A 167 8.11 -13.79 15.54
N THR A 168 7.64 -14.57 16.52
CA THR A 168 8.48 -15.32 17.46
C THR A 168 8.64 -16.79 17.06
N SER A 169 7.91 -17.26 16.04
CA SER A 169 7.93 -18.65 15.58
C SER A 169 8.94 -18.91 14.44
N MET A 170 9.91 -18.01 14.21
CA MET A 170 11.05 -18.24 13.31
C MET A 170 12.27 -18.72 14.09
#